data_AF-Q17PC3-F1
#
_entry.id   AF-Q17PC3-F1
#
_cell.length_a   1.000
_cell.length_b   1.000
_cell.length_c   1.000
_cell.angle_alpha   90.00
_cell.angle_beta   90.00
_cell.angle_gamma   90.00
#
_symmetry.space_group_name_H-M   'P 1'
#
loop_
_entity.id
_entity.type
_entity.pdbx_description
1 polymer ?
#
loop_
_entity_poly.entity_id
_entity_poly.type
_entity_poly.pdbx_seq_one_letter_code
_entity_poly.pdbx_strand_id
1 'polypeptide(L)'
;MVLHGLLTFASSLAIGVVAVVGICYTVNYLHGIMQEEEHRRRPPTGSYRSHKQWEGYSDDSVHCTICLSSIREGTPKMLPCGHLFHNNCINGWMQESKKCPNCRMPL
;
A
#
# COMPACT_ATOMS: atom_id res chain seq x y z
N MET A 1 -53.49 26.15 -30.51
CA MET A 1 -52.10 26.66 -30.64
C MET A 1 -51.39 26.71 -29.29
N VAL A 2 -51.79 27.56 -28.34
CA VAL A 2 -51.08 27.72 -27.03
C VAL A 2 -50.82 26.40 -26.29
N LEU A 3 -51.85 25.55 -26.12
CA LEU A 3 -51.73 24.26 -25.42
C LEU A 3 -50.68 23.32 -26.04
N HIS A 4 -50.57 23.30 -27.37
CA HIS A 4 -49.59 22.48 -28.08
C HIS A 4 -48.17 23.00 -27.87
N GLY A 5 -47.99 24.32 -27.78
CA GLY A 5 -46.70 24.93 -27.41
C GLY A 5 -46.28 24.54 -25.99
N LEU A 6 -47.18 24.68 -25.01
CA LEU A 6 -46.89 24.29 -23.62
C LEU A 6 -46.49 22.82 -23.50
N LEU A 7 -47.14 21.93 -24.27
CA LEU A 7 -46.84 20.50 -24.29
C LEU A 7 -45.45 20.20 -24.88
N THR A 8 -45.04 20.87 -25.97
CA THR A 8 -43.70 20.68 -26.55
C THR A 8 -42.60 21.24 -25.65
N PHE A 9 -42.81 22.42 -25.03
CA PHE A 9 -41.87 22.98 -24.05
C PHE A 9 -41.69 22.06 -22.83
N ALA A 10 -42.78 21.53 -22.27
CA ALA A 10 -42.72 20.58 -21.15
C ALA A 10 -41.96 19.29 -21.53
N SER A 11 -42.18 18.77 -22.74
CA SER A 11 -41.50 17.58 -23.26
C SER A 11 -40.00 17.80 -23.43
N SER A 12 -39.59 18.93 -24.00
CA SER A 12 -38.17 19.29 -24.17
C SER A 12 -37.44 19.45 -22.83
N LEU A 13 -38.09 20.05 -21.83
CA LEU A 13 -37.55 20.16 -20.48
C LEU A 13 -37.39 18.78 -19.81
N ALA A 14 -38.39 17.90 -19.93
CA ALA A 14 -38.33 16.55 -19.39
C ALA A 14 -37.19 15.72 -20.02
N ILE A 15 -37.03 15.78 -21.35
CA ILE A 15 -35.92 15.12 -22.07
C ILE A 15 -34.57 15.68 -21.61
N GLY A 16 -34.45 17.00 -21.46
CA GLY A 16 -33.24 17.64 -20.95
C GLY A 16 -32.86 17.18 -19.55
N VAL A 17 -33.83 17.12 -18.62
CA VAL A 17 -33.61 16.62 -17.25
C VAL A 17 -33.19 15.15 -17.24
N VAL A 18 -33.87 14.29 -18.00
CA VAL A 18 -33.54 12.85 -18.09
C VAL A 18 -32.13 12.65 -18.68
N ALA A 19 -31.76 13.42 -19.72
CA ALA A 19 -30.42 13.38 -20.29
C ALA A 19 -29.35 13.82 -19.28
N VAL A 20 -29.55 14.94 -18.57
CA VAL A 20 -28.60 15.43 -17.55
C VAL A 20 -28.45 14.43 -16.40
N VAL A 21 -29.55 13.90 -15.86
CA VAL A 21 -29.51 12.90 -14.78
C VAL A 21 -28.82 11.61 -15.25
N GLY A 22 -29.08 11.17 -16.49
CA GLY A 22 -28.41 10.03 -17.11
C GLY A 22 -26.90 10.24 -17.23
N ILE A 23 -26.46 11.41 -17.70
CA ILE A 23 -25.03 11.77 -17.81
C ILE A 23 -24.37 11.85 -16.43
N CYS A 24 -25.03 12.45 -15.43
CA CYS A 24 -24.50 12.49 -14.07
C CYS A 24 -24.38 11.08 -13.47
N TYR A 25 -25.35 10.19 -13.73
CA TYR A 25 -25.30 8.80 -13.27
C TYR A 25 -24.17 8.01 -13.95
N THR A 26 -24.00 8.12 -15.27
CA THR A 26 -22.93 7.41 -15.98
C THR A 26 -21.54 7.92 -15.59
N VAL A 27 -21.36 9.23 -15.40
CA VAL A 27 -20.09 9.79 -14.91
C VAL A 27 -19.78 9.29 -13.49
N ASN A 28 -20.74 9.30 -12.57
CA ASN A 28 -20.54 8.77 -11.22
C ASN A 28 -20.25 7.26 -11.22
N TYR A 29 -20.94 6.49 -12.06
CA TYR A 29 -20.74 5.04 -12.21
C TYR A 29 -19.34 4.72 -12.77
N LEU A 30 -18.91 5.41 -13.83
CA LEU A 30 -17.59 5.27 -14.42
C LEU A 30 -16.48 5.68 -13.43
N HIS A 31 -16.68 6.78 -12.69
CA HIS A 31 -15.74 7.21 -11.65
C HIS A 31 -15.63 6.16 -10.53
N GLY A 32 -16.74 5.54 -10.13
CA GLY A 32 -16.74 4.41 -9.19
C GLY A 32 -15.93 3.20 -9.70
N ILE A 33 -16.11 2.83 -10.97
CA ILE A 33 -15.30 1.76 -11.60
C ILE A 33 -13.81 2.12 -11.66
N MET A 34 -13.46 3.38 -11.95
CA MET A 34 -12.06 3.81 -11.97
C MET A 34 -11.42 3.81 -10.57
N GLN A 35 -12.20 4.10 -9.50
CA GLN A 35 -11.71 3.98 -8.12
C GLN A 35 -11.50 2.51 -7.69
N GLU A 36 -12.36 1.59 -8.13
CA GLU A 36 -12.20 0.15 -7.92
C GLU A 36 -10.93 -0.39 -8.59
N GLU A 37 -10.64 0.05 -9.83
CA GLU A 37 -9.37 -0.29 -10.51
C GLU A 37 -8.15 0.29 -9.79
N GLU A 38 -8.17 1.56 -9.40
CA GLU A 38 -7.07 2.19 -8.66
C GLU A 38 -6.82 1.50 -7.32
N HIS A 39 -7.86 1.16 -6.56
CA HIS A 39 -7.68 0.41 -5.31
C HIS A 39 -7.10 -0.99 -5.57
N ARG A 40 -7.46 -1.65 -6.67
CA ARG A 40 -6.92 -2.96 -7.06
C ARG A 40 -5.49 -2.89 -7.62
N ARG A 41 -5.11 -1.77 -8.25
CA ARG A 41 -3.76 -1.51 -8.77
C ARG A 41 -2.79 -0.97 -7.74
N ARG A 42 -3.28 -0.37 -6.64
CA ARG A 42 -2.45 -0.10 -5.47
C ARG A 42 -1.79 -1.41 -5.05
N PRO A 43 -0.45 -1.53 -5.12
CA PRO A 43 0.20 -2.68 -4.52
C PRO A 43 -0.24 -2.70 -3.04
N PRO A 44 -0.42 -3.88 -2.43
CA PRO A 44 -0.53 -3.93 -0.99
C PRO A 44 0.75 -3.30 -0.46
N THR A 45 0.65 -2.08 0.08
CA THR A 45 1.75 -1.47 0.82
C THR A 45 2.01 -2.45 1.94
N GLY A 46 3.14 -3.14 1.82
CA GLY A 46 3.50 -4.28 2.63
C GLY A 46 3.68 -3.82 4.06
N SER A 47 2.56 -3.69 4.76
CA SER A 47 2.45 -3.54 6.19
C SER A 47 2.92 -4.87 6.78
N TYR A 48 4.25 -5.07 6.74
CA TYR A 48 4.97 -5.79 7.77
C TYR A 48 4.66 -5.07 9.08
N ARG A 49 3.50 -5.42 9.64
CA ARG A 49 2.88 -4.78 10.79
C ARG A 49 3.59 -5.32 12.03
N SER A 50 4.87 -5.01 12.13
CA SER A 50 5.60 -5.11 13.39
C SER A 50 4.97 -4.10 14.33
N HIS A 51 4.04 -4.61 15.13
CA HIS A 51 3.27 -3.90 16.14
C HIS A 51 4.22 -3.36 17.22
N LYS A 52 4.85 -2.20 17.01
CA LYS A 52 5.32 -1.29 18.08
C LYS A 52 5.22 0.16 17.66
N GLN A 53 4.11 0.78 18.05
CA GLN A 53 4.09 2.20 18.43
C GLN A 53 5.19 2.41 19.47
N TRP A 54 6.20 3.23 19.18
CA TRP A 54 7.02 3.87 20.21
C TRP A 54 7.57 5.19 19.70
N GLU A 55 7.60 6.17 20.60
CA GLU A 55 7.96 7.56 20.33
C GLU A 55 9.48 7.74 20.23
N GLY A 56 9.93 8.63 19.34
CA GLY A 56 11.29 9.19 19.34
C GLY A 56 12.45 8.17 19.39
N TYR A 57 12.84 7.62 18.24
CA TYR A 57 14.09 6.85 18.15
C TYR A 57 15.13 7.56 17.27
N SER A 58 16.13 8.16 17.91
CA SER A 58 17.37 8.63 17.30
C SER A 58 18.21 7.43 16.81
N ASP A 59 18.22 7.16 15.50
CA ASP A 59 19.19 6.48 14.60
C ASP A 59 20.11 5.31 15.07
N ASP A 60 20.10 4.93 16.34
CA ASP A 60 20.80 3.83 17.00
C ASP A 60 19.91 2.59 17.18
N SER A 61 18.70 2.56 16.59
CA SER A 61 17.72 1.48 16.88
C SER A 61 18.10 0.13 16.31
N VAL A 62 18.86 0.14 15.21
CA VAL A 62 19.18 -1.07 14.45
C VAL A 62 20.39 -1.76 15.09
N HIS A 63 20.12 -2.71 15.98
CA HIS A 63 21.13 -3.55 16.63
C HIS A 63 21.23 -4.92 15.95
N CYS A 64 22.42 -5.51 15.90
CA CYS A 64 22.58 -6.87 15.41
C CYS A 64 22.15 -7.86 16.50
N THR A 65 21.14 -8.69 16.26
CA THR A 65 20.65 -9.64 17.28
C THR A 65 21.61 -10.81 17.56
N ILE A 66 22.77 -10.89 16.89
CA ILE A 66 23.80 -11.92 17.10
C ILE A 66 24.88 -11.45 18.09
N CYS A 67 25.36 -10.20 17.97
CA CYS A 67 26.39 -9.64 18.85
C CYS A 67 25.88 -8.54 19.80
N LEU A 68 24.61 -8.13 19.66
CA LEU A 68 23.91 -7.10 20.43
C LEU A 68 24.47 -5.66 20.27
N SER A 69 25.53 -5.46 19.49
CA SER A 69 26.07 -4.15 19.09
C SER A 69 25.22 -3.40 18.07
N SER A 70 25.47 -2.08 17.95
CA SER A 70 24.88 -1.25 16.90
C SER A 70 25.33 -1.73 15.51
N ILE A 71 24.41 -1.76 14.54
CA ILE A 71 24.73 -2.13 13.16
C ILE A 71 25.78 -1.19 12.53
N ARG A 72 25.87 0.05 13.02
CA ARG A 72 26.88 1.06 12.60
C ARG A 72 28.33 0.56 12.73
N GLU A 73 28.60 -0.31 13.70
CA GLU A 73 29.95 -0.72 14.09
C GLU A 73 30.62 -1.67 13.07
N GLY A 74 29.95 -2.03 11.97
CA GLY A 74 30.52 -2.90 10.95
C GLY A 74 29.75 -2.86 9.63
N THR A 75 30.06 -3.80 8.73
CA THR A 75 29.38 -3.89 7.44
C THR A 75 27.98 -4.52 7.59
N PRO A 76 26.88 -3.79 7.32
CA PRO A 76 25.54 -4.37 7.35
C PRO A 76 25.33 -5.36 6.21
N LYS A 77 24.55 -6.41 6.46
CA LYS A 77 24.06 -7.37 5.47
C LYS A 77 22.58 -7.62 5.72
N MET A 78 21.75 -7.22 4.78
CA MET A 78 20.31 -7.50 4.77
C MET A 78 20.06 -8.83 4.05
N LEU A 79 19.18 -9.65 4.60
CA LEU A 79 18.80 -10.96 4.06
C LEU A 79 17.55 -10.83 3.18
N PRO A 80 17.26 -11.81 2.30
CA PRO A 80 16.03 -11.81 1.48
C PRO A 80 14.75 -11.80 2.32
N CYS A 81 14.83 -12.19 3.60
CA CYS A 81 13.76 -12.07 4.59
C CYS A 81 13.58 -10.67 5.21
N GLY A 82 14.33 -9.65 4.76
CA GLY A 82 14.29 -8.28 5.27
C GLY A 82 15.01 -8.04 6.60
N HIS A 83 15.55 -9.07 7.25
CA HIS A 83 16.28 -8.92 8.51
C HIS A 83 17.74 -8.52 8.27
N LEU A 84 18.31 -7.71 9.17
CA LEU A 84 19.60 -7.06 8.99
C LEU A 84 20.55 -7.40 10.14
N PHE A 85 21.80 -7.74 9.79
CA PHE A 85 22.85 -8.21 10.69
C PHE A 85 24.22 -7.66 10.24
N HIS A 86 25.26 -7.73 11.07
CA HIS A 86 26.63 -7.55 10.55
C HIS A 86 27.02 -8.73 9.65
N ASN A 87 27.78 -8.45 8.60
CA ASN A 87 28.27 -9.42 7.62
C ASN A 87 29.03 -10.58 8.29
N ASN A 88 29.95 -10.26 9.21
CA ASN A 88 30.74 -11.24 9.96
C ASN A 88 29.84 -12.15 10.82
N CYS A 89 28.91 -11.56 11.57
CA CYS A 89 28.00 -12.28 12.46
C CYS A 89 27.12 -13.27 11.69
N ILE A 90 26.51 -12.83 10.58
CA ILE A 90 25.63 -13.72 9.81
C ILE A 90 26.40 -14.76 9.00
N ASN A 91 27.62 -14.46 8.52
CA ASN A 91 28.46 -15.46 7.84
C ASN A 91 28.94 -16.55 8.81
N GLY A 92 29.19 -16.22 10.09
CA GLY A 92 29.44 -17.21 11.13
C GLY A 92 28.22 -18.12 11.36
N TRP A 93 27.04 -17.51 11.53
CA TRP A 93 25.78 -18.25 11.69
C TRP A 93 25.46 -19.16 10.48
N MET A 94 25.70 -18.69 9.25
CA MET A 94 25.43 -19.44 8.01
C MET A 94 26.25 -20.73 7.85
N GLN A 95 27.35 -20.90 8.60
CA GLN A 95 28.13 -22.15 8.62
C GLN A 95 27.39 -23.28 9.35
N GLU A 96 26.69 -22.94 10.44
CA GLU A 96 25.89 -23.88 11.23
C GLU A 96 24.44 -24.00 10.69
N SER A 97 23.83 -22.88 10.28
CA SER A 97 22.44 -22.87 9.84
C SER A 97 22.17 -21.89 8.70
N LYS A 98 21.79 -22.42 7.53
CA LYS A 98 21.30 -21.64 6.37
C LYS A 98 19.85 -21.14 6.56
N LYS A 99 19.53 -20.63 7.75
CA LYS A 99 18.23 -20.06 8.11
C LYS A 99 18.44 -18.76 8.88
N CYS A 100 17.57 -17.77 8.65
CA CYS A 100 17.64 -16.50 9.37
C CYS A 100 17.44 -16.70 10.89
N PRO A 101 18.31 -16.13 11.77
CA PRO A 101 18.14 -16.23 13.23
C PRO A 101 16.78 -15.77 13.75
N ASN A 102 16.24 -14.68 13.18
CA ASN A 102 15.01 -14.04 13.66
C ASN A 102 13.72 -14.72 13.17
N CYS A 103 13.61 -15.01 11.86
CA CYS A 103 12.38 -15.57 11.27
C CYS A 103 12.48 -17.04 10.82
N ARG A 104 13.65 -17.69 10.95
CA ARG A 104 13.92 -19.08 10.56
C ARG A 104 13.66 -19.44 9.10
N MET A 105 13.35 -18.45 8.24
CA MET A 105 13.24 -18.65 6.79
C MET A 105 14.59 -19.08 6.20
N PRO A 106 14.60 -19.99 5.21
CA PRO A 106 15.83 -20.39 4.51
C PRO A 106 16.48 -19.22 3.79
N LEU A 107 17.79 -19.34 3.59
CA LEU A 107 18.68 -18.32 3.01
C LEU A 107 19.09 -18.64 1.59
#